data_AF-A0A2N5B6T1-F1
#
_entry.id   AF-A0A2N5B6T1-F1
#
_cell.length_a   1.000
_cell.length_b   1.000
_cell.length_c   1.000
_cell.angle_alpha   90.00
_cell.angle_beta   90.00
_cell.angle_gamma   90.00
#
_symmetry.space_group_name_H-M   'P 1'
#
loop_
_entity.id
_entity.type
_entity.pdbx_description
1 polymer ?
#
loop_
_entity_poly.entity_id
_entity_poly.type
_entity_poly.pdbx_seq_one_letter_code
_entity_poly.pdbx_strand_id
1 'polypeptide(L)'
;MMSEIEFDKEKFGEEMSRFLCGYFGVGELHGEVPMHEIRAKLDMVGKMLGRSLAVCLHDGPVEADIAFAIRASEKHWRERCLESAGRLCGPGGVLREKWSEGK
;
A
#
# COMPACT_ATOMS: atom_id res chain seq x y z
N MET A 1 19.36 -22.21 -23.30
CA MET A 1 19.39 -20.75 -23.10
C MET A 1 18.05 -20.42 -22.48
N MET A 2 17.97 -20.26 -21.15
CA MET A 2 16.73 -19.75 -20.54
C MET A 2 16.59 -18.32 -21.02
N SER A 3 15.49 -17.99 -21.69
CA SER A 3 15.17 -16.59 -22.01
C SER A 3 15.18 -15.82 -20.70
N GLU A 4 15.93 -14.72 -20.63
CA GLU A 4 15.81 -13.78 -19.53
C GLU A 4 14.34 -13.36 -19.45
N ILE A 5 13.67 -13.77 -18.36
CA ILE A 5 12.32 -13.31 -18.07
C ILE A 5 12.49 -11.85 -17.68
N GLU A 6 12.04 -10.94 -18.55
CA GLU A 6 12.00 -9.51 -18.23
C GLU A 6 10.94 -9.29 -17.15
N PHE A 7 11.40 -8.98 -15.94
CA PHE A 7 10.53 -8.76 -14.80
C PHE A 7 10.17 -7.28 -14.69
N ASP A 8 8.92 -6.97 -15.00
CA ASP A 8 8.35 -5.63 -14.86
C ASP A 8 8.09 -5.31 -13.38
N LYS A 9 9.04 -4.59 -12.77
CA LYS A 9 8.99 -4.18 -11.36
C LYS A 9 7.84 -3.23 -11.06
N GLU A 10 7.46 -2.39 -12.03
CA GLU A 10 6.39 -1.41 -11.86
C GLU A 10 5.05 -2.12 -11.82
N LYS A 11 4.77 -2.97 -12.83
CA LYS A 11 3.56 -3.80 -12.87
C LYS A 11 3.44 -4.70 -11.65
N PHE A 12 4.55 -5.28 -11.18
CA PHE A 12 4.54 -6.05 -9.95
C PHE A 12 4.10 -5.22 -8.74
N GLY A 13 4.60 -3.98 -8.62
CA GLY A 13 4.22 -3.08 -7.54
C GLY A 13 2.74 -2.70 -7.57
N GLU A 14 2.20 -2.45 -8.76
CA GLU A 14 0.77 -2.17 -8.95
C GLU A 14 -0.11 -3.36 -8.56
N GLU A 15 0.20 -4.55 -9.04
CA GLU A 15 -0.57 -5.76 -8.73
C GLU A 15 -0.45 -6.15 -7.25
N MET A 16 0.71 -5.95 -6.62
CA MET A 16 0.88 -6.15 -5.18
C MET A 16 0.04 -5.17 -4.37
N SER A 17 0.01 -3.89 -4.77
CA SER A 17 -0.83 -2.88 -4.15
C SER A 17 -2.32 -3.23 -4.28
N ARG A 18 -2.77 -3.64 -5.49
CA ARG A 18 -4.14 -4.07 -5.74
C ARG A 18 -4.51 -5.28 -4.88
N PHE A 19 -3.64 -6.29 -4.83
CA PHE A 19 -3.84 -7.47 -4.00
C PHE A 19 -4.00 -7.11 -2.52
N LEU A 20 -3.11 -6.31 -1.96
CA LEU A 20 -3.16 -5.91 -0.55
C LEU A 20 -4.39 -5.04 -0.24
N CYS A 21 -4.75 -4.13 -1.15
CA CYS A 21 -5.98 -3.34 -1.02
C CYS A 21 -7.23 -4.23 -1.00
N GLY A 22 -7.27 -5.27 -1.86
CA GLY A 22 -8.34 -6.27 -1.83
C GLY A 22 -8.35 -7.09 -0.55
N TYR A 23 -7.19 -7.61 -0.14
CA TYR A 23 -7.02 -8.43 1.06
C TYR A 23 -7.44 -7.70 2.34
N PHE A 24 -7.09 -6.42 2.48
CA PHE A 24 -7.47 -5.61 3.65
C PHE A 24 -8.85 -4.94 3.52
N GLY A 25 -9.60 -5.23 2.45
CA GLY A 25 -10.96 -4.71 2.25
C GLY A 25 -10.99 -3.19 2.11
N VAL A 26 -10.05 -2.61 1.36
CA VAL A 26 -10.05 -1.18 1.01
C VAL A 26 -11.17 -0.86 0.02
N GLY A 27 -11.52 -1.81 -0.85
CA GLY A 27 -12.65 -1.67 -1.78
C GLY A 27 -14.02 -1.64 -1.10
N GLU A 28 -14.10 -2.05 0.16
CA GLU A 28 -15.33 -2.08 0.97
C GLU A 28 -15.51 -0.78 1.78
N LEU A 29 -14.61 0.20 1.65
CA LEU A 29 -14.72 1.45 2.38
C LEU A 29 -15.88 2.30 1.84
N HIS A 30 -16.65 2.88 2.77
CA HIS A 30 -17.77 3.77 2.48
C HIS A 30 -17.86 4.90 3.51
N GLY A 31 -18.80 5.83 3.28
CA GLY A 31 -18.93 7.08 4.04
C GLY A 31 -19.22 6.92 5.53
N GLU A 32 -19.71 5.75 5.95
CA GLU A 32 -20.01 5.46 7.36
C GLU A 32 -18.84 4.83 8.09
N VAL A 33 -17.81 4.36 7.36
CA VAL A 33 -16.61 3.80 7.97
C VAL A 33 -15.85 4.92 8.70
N PRO A 34 -15.59 4.77 10.01
CA PRO A 34 -14.84 5.75 10.78
C PRO A 34 -13.41 5.93 10.25
N MET A 35 -12.89 7.16 10.34
CA MET A 35 -11.54 7.47 9.87
C MET A 35 -10.43 6.66 10.54
N HIS A 36 -10.62 6.25 11.80
CA HIS A 36 -9.62 5.45 12.51
C HIS A 36 -9.51 4.02 11.92
N GLU A 37 -10.62 3.45 11.47
CA GLU A 37 -10.64 2.14 10.79
C GLU A 37 -10.03 2.22 9.38
N ILE A 38 -10.36 3.27 8.62
CA ILE A 38 -9.73 3.56 7.33
C ILE A 38 -8.20 3.64 7.50
N ARG A 39 -7.75 4.43 8.49
CA ARG A 39 -6.31 4.56 8.78
C ARG A 39 -5.68 3.23 9.20
N ALA A 40 -6.36 2.42 10.00
CA ALA A 40 -5.84 1.11 10.40
C ALA A 40 -5.64 0.17 9.20
N LYS A 41 -6.62 0.12 8.28
CA LYS A 41 -6.50 -0.67 7.04
C LYS A 41 -5.34 -0.17 6.17
N LEU A 42 -5.24 1.14 5.94
CA LEU A 42 -4.20 1.72 5.08
C LEU A 42 -2.80 1.67 5.73
N ASP A 43 -2.70 1.70 7.06
CA ASP A 43 -1.47 1.42 7.81
C ASP A 43 -0.95 0.01 7.53
N MET A 44 -1.84 -0.99 7.58
CA MET A 44 -1.50 -2.39 7.28
C MET A 44 -1.12 -2.59 5.81
N VAL A 45 -1.86 -1.99 4.87
CA VAL A 45 -1.53 -2.01 3.43
C VAL A 45 -0.13 -1.45 3.20
N GLY A 46 0.16 -0.25 3.70
CA GLY A 46 1.45 0.41 3.47
C GLY A 46 2.62 -0.37 4.07
N LYS A 47 2.47 -0.91 5.28
CA LYS A 47 3.49 -1.74 5.91
C LYS A 47 3.78 -3.01 5.10
N MET A 48 2.73 -3.74 4.72
CA MET A 48 2.88 -4.99 3.98
C MET A 48 3.43 -4.74 2.57
N LEU A 49 2.98 -3.67 1.91
CA LEU A 49 3.48 -3.29 0.60
C LEU A 49 4.97 -2.95 0.65
N GLY A 50 5.40 -2.10 1.59
CA GLY A 50 6.81 -1.73 1.71
C GLY A 50 7.71 -2.92 2.01
N ARG A 51 7.27 -3.83 2.88
CA ARG A 51 7.98 -5.09 3.16
C ARG A 51 8.07 -5.98 1.92
N SER A 52 6.95 -6.23 1.26
CA SER A 52 6.90 -7.10 0.08
C SER A 52 7.75 -6.56 -1.06
N LEU A 53 7.68 -5.26 -1.35
CA LEU A 53 8.50 -4.64 -2.39
C LEU A 53 9.99 -4.70 -2.05
N ALA A 54 10.36 -4.43 -0.80
CA ALA A 54 11.76 -4.50 -0.38
C ALA A 54 12.35 -5.91 -0.55
N VAL A 55 11.56 -6.96 -0.26
CA VAL A 55 12.02 -8.35 -0.40
C VAL A 55 11.99 -8.82 -1.85
N CYS A 56 10.88 -8.60 -2.56
CA CYS A 56 10.69 -9.14 -3.91
C CYS A 56 11.48 -8.38 -4.99
N LEU A 57 11.80 -7.10 -4.75
CA LEU A 57 12.61 -6.28 -5.65
C LEU A 57 14.07 -6.16 -5.18
N HIS A 58 14.44 -6.86 -4.10
CA HIS A 58 15.82 -6.93 -3.64
C HIS A 58 16.70 -7.47 -4.77
N ASP A 59 17.80 -6.76 -5.02
CA ASP A 59 18.80 -7.19 -5.97
C ASP A 59 20.13 -7.37 -5.23
N GLY A 60 20.86 -8.41 -5.59
CA GLY A 60 22.08 -8.81 -4.92
C GLY A 60 21.89 -9.75 -3.72
N PRO A 61 22.99 -10.09 -3.01
CA PRO A 61 22.98 -11.03 -1.91
C PRO A 61 22.14 -10.53 -0.73
N VAL A 62 21.52 -11.46 -0.01
CA VAL A 62 20.80 -11.16 1.24
C VAL A 62 21.82 -11.03 2.36
N GLU A 63 22.18 -9.79 2.70
CA GLU A 63 23.11 -9.46 3.76
C GLU A 63 22.40 -8.91 5.02
N ALA A 64 23.16 -8.65 6.08
CA ALA A 64 22.62 -8.19 7.36
C ALA A 64 21.89 -6.84 7.28
N ASP A 65 22.15 -6.05 6.25
CA ASP A 65 21.56 -4.73 6.02
C ASP A 65 20.15 -4.78 5.40
N ILE A 66 19.73 -5.93 4.85
CA ILE A 66 18.38 -6.09 4.26
C ILE A 66 17.27 -5.77 5.27
N ALA A 67 17.52 -6.04 6.56
CA ALA A 67 16.59 -5.71 7.63
C ALA A 67 16.35 -4.20 7.75
N PHE A 68 17.38 -3.38 7.50
CA PHE A 68 17.25 -1.91 7.47
C PHE A 68 16.53 -1.44 6.21
N ALA A 69 16.83 -2.02 5.05
CA ALA A 69 16.14 -1.72 3.79
C ALA A 69 14.63 -2.01 3.89
N ILE A 70 14.27 -3.18 4.43
CA ILE A 70 12.87 -3.57 4.67
C ILE A 70 12.17 -2.58 5.60
N ARG A 71 12.79 -2.20 6.73
CA ARG A 71 12.21 -1.23 7.68
C ARG A 71 12.06 0.16 7.09
N ALA A 72 13.04 0.61 6.30
CA ALA A 72 12.98 1.91 5.64
C ALA A 72 11.84 1.95 4.61
N SER A 73 11.71 0.89 3.80
CA SER A 73 10.61 0.74 2.84
C SER A 73 9.24 0.63 3.53
N GLU A 74 9.12 -0.17 4.58
CA GLU A 74 7.91 -0.29 5.40
C GLU A 74 7.45 1.08 5.91
N LYS A 75 8.36 1.86 6.50
CA LYS A 75 8.07 3.21 7.00
C LYS A 75 7.59 4.13 5.87
N HIS A 76 8.32 4.15 4.76
CA HIS A 76 8.00 5.00 3.61
C HIS A 76 6.59 4.73 3.06
N TRP A 77 6.26 3.47 2.80
CA TRP A 77 4.96 3.10 2.23
C TRP A 77 3.81 3.26 3.22
N ARG A 78 4.05 2.97 4.51
CA ARG A 78 3.11 3.27 5.58
C ARG A 78 2.73 4.75 5.59
N GLU A 79 3.72 5.65 5.58
CA GLU A 79 3.49 7.09 5.60
C GLU A 79 2.70 7.55 4.36
N ARG A 80 3.06 7.08 3.17
CA ARG A 80 2.34 7.39 1.92
C ARG A 80 0.89 6.92 1.92
N CYS A 81 0.61 5.72 2.41
CA CYS A 81 -0.75 5.19 2.49
C CYS A 81 -1.61 5.97 3.50
N LEU A 82 -1.03 6.35 4.65
CA LEU A 82 -1.72 7.17 5.65
C LEU A 82 -1.99 8.60 5.16
N GLU A 83 -1.04 9.20 4.45
CA GLU A 83 -1.24 10.51 3.80
C GLU A 83 -2.37 10.42 2.77
N SER A 84 -2.37 9.37 1.95
CA SER A 84 -3.43 9.12 0.97
C SER A 84 -4.80 8.95 1.64
N ALA A 85 -4.87 8.22 2.75
CA ALA A 85 -6.11 8.08 3.53
C ALA A 85 -6.60 9.43 4.06
N GLY A 86 -5.70 10.28 4.57
CA GLY A 86 -6.02 11.62 5.04
C GLY A 86 -6.58 12.51 3.91
N ARG A 87 -5.88 12.53 2.77
CA ARG A 87 -6.24 13.34 1.60
C ARG A 87 -7.54 12.90 0.94
N LEU A 88 -7.77 11.59 0.82
CA LEU A 88 -8.91 11.06 0.05
C LEU A 88 -10.16 10.88 0.91
N CYS A 89 -10.00 10.41 2.15
CA CYS A 89 -11.12 10.00 3.01
C CYS A 89 -11.37 10.99 4.16
N GLY A 90 -10.48 11.95 4.39
CA GLY A 90 -10.66 13.02 5.38
C GLY A 90 -11.68 14.08 4.96
N PRO A 91 -11.89 15.12 5.78
CA PRO A 91 -12.75 16.25 5.44
C PRO A 91 -12.29 16.92 4.14
N GLY A 92 -13.20 17.17 3.20
CA GLY A 92 -12.90 17.73 1.87
C GLY A 92 -12.16 16.77 0.92
N GLY A 93 -12.06 15.49 1.27
CA GLY A 93 -11.47 14.47 0.42
C GLY A 93 -12.47 13.94 -0.60
N VAL A 94 -12.02 13.73 -1.83
CA VAL A 94 -12.87 13.31 -2.96
C VAL A 94 -13.66 12.02 -2.70
N LEU A 95 -13.10 11.04 -1.96
CA LEU A 95 -13.84 9.83 -1.64
C LEU A 95 -14.90 10.09 -0.57
N ARG A 96 -14.59 10.95 0.41
CA ARG A 96 -15.55 11.35 1.45
C ARG A 96 -16.74 12.08 0.86
N GLU A 97 -16.51 12.98 -0.09
CA GLU A 97 -17.56 13.72 -0.81
C GLU A 97 -18.45 12.75 -1.60
N LYS A 98 -17.86 11.90 -2.45
CA LYS A 98 -18.60 10.89 -3.22
C LYS A 98 -19.43 9.95 -2.36
N TRP A 99 -18.93 9.53 -1.20
CA TRP A 99 -19.70 8.69 -0.29
C TRP A 99 -20.84 9.43 0.42
N SER A 100 -20.78 10.77 0.47
CA SER A 100 -21.82 11.60 1.07
C SER A 100 -22.91 11.96 0.06
N GLU A 101 -22.58 12.04 -1.23
CA GLU A 101 -23.53 12.28 -2.34
C GLU A 101 -24.48 11.10 -2.60
N GLY A 102 -24.09 9.89 -2.21
CA GLY A 102 -24.91 8.68 -2.33
C GLY A 102 -25.92 8.47 -1.19
N LYS A 103 -26.11 9.47 -0.32
CA LYS A 103 -27.13 9.50 0.74
C LYS A 103 -28.30 10.39 0.33
#